data_AF-A0A2V2VHY5-F1
#
_entry.id   AF-A0A2V2VHY5-F1
#
_cell.length_a   1.000
_cell.length_b   1.000
_cell.length_c   1.000
_cell.angle_alpha   90.00
_cell.angle_beta   90.00
_cell.angle_gamma   90.00
#
_symmetry.space_group_name_H-M   'P 1'
#
loop_
_entity.id
_entity.type
_entity.pdbx_description
1 polymer ?
#
loop_
_entity_poly.entity_id
_entity_poly.type
_entity_poly.pdbx_seq_one_letter_code
_entity_poly.pdbx_strand_id
1 'polypeptide(L)'
;MAALQSFGLDAVTPQPAVELGTDEYAVLRDGMARRLNCEGAVVYGCNEAGAVVRMWRQRSHAYAMERAAQEAIVTHRLCGVALRSRLAGKLARLPEEVRRCLGDWEAERLDYLVRFAAWLHLTRRQTARTDLGGLQDLCRRWITLRNSSRSVSPPMRTCGPK
;
A
#
# COMPACT_ATOMS: atom_id res chain seq x y z
N MET A 1 24.70 -5.47 -15.33
CA MET A 1 23.38 -5.12 -15.91
C MET A 1 23.13 -5.88 -17.21
N ALA A 2 23.97 -5.70 -18.25
CA ALA A 2 23.80 -6.37 -19.55
C ALA A 2 23.72 -7.91 -19.47
N ALA A 3 24.54 -8.54 -18.63
CA ALA A 3 24.53 -10.00 -18.44
C ALA A 3 23.28 -10.53 -17.70
N LEU A 4 22.50 -9.69 -17.00
CA LEU A 4 21.23 -10.10 -16.38
C LEU A 4 20.07 -9.91 -17.36
N GLN A 5 20.12 -8.83 -18.13
CA GLN A 5 19.17 -8.56 -19.21
C GLN A 5 19.23 -9.63 -20.31
N SER A 6 20.40 -10.24 -20.55
CA SER A 6 20.52 -11.39 -21.47
C SER A 6 19.77 -12.65 -21.01
N PHE A 7 19.40 -12.74 -19.72
CA PHE A 7 18.51 -13.78 -19.20
C PHE A 7 17.03 -13.38 -19.23
N GLY A 8 16.68 -12.26 -19.88
CA GLY A 8 15.31 -11.72 -19.89
C GLY A 8 14.84 -11.19 -18.54
N LEU A 9 15.77 -10.91 -17.62
CA LEU A 9 15.46 -10.33 -16.32
C LEU A 9 15.45 -8.81 -16.39
N ASP A 10 14.37 -8.20 -15.90
CA ASP A 10 14.31 -6.76 -15.70
C ASP A 10 15.34 -6.36 -14.63
N ALA A 11 16.29 -5.53 -15.03
CA ALA A 11 17.32 -5.03 -14.14
C ALA A 11 16.93 -3.64 -13.63
N VAL A 12 16.86 -3.49 -12.30
CA VAL A 12 16.61 -2.19 -11.66
C VAL A 12 17.92 -1.45 -11.52
N THR A 13 17.98 -0.20 -12.00
CA THR A 13 19.14 0.67 -11.80
C THR A 13 19.22 1.06 -10.32
N PRO A 14 20.31 0.71 -9.61
CA PRO A 14 20.48 1.08 -8.22
C PRO A 14 20.70 2.60 -8.10
N GLN A 15 20.24 3.18 -7.00
CA GLN A 15 20.63 4.54 -6.63
C GLN A 15 22.11 4.56 -6.18
N PRO A 16 22.78 5.73 -6.25
CA PRO A 16 24.13 5.87 -5.73
C PRO A 16 24.25 5.37 -4.29
N ALA A 17 25.42 4.85 -3.94
CA ALA A 17 25.72 4.47 -2.56
C ALA A 17 25.78 5.73 -1.69
N VAL A 18 25.11 5.67 -0.54
CA VAL A 18 25.07 6.76 0.44
C VAL A 18 25.53 6.22 1.78
N GLU A 19 26.35 7.00 2.48
CA GLU A 19 26.85 6.62 3.81
C GLU A 19 25.74 6.70 4.87
N LEU A 20 25.66 5.68 5.73
CA LEU A 20 24.65 5.60 6.77
C LEU A 20 24.85 6.68 7.83
N GLY A 21 23.74 7.28 8.29
CA GLY A 21 23.78 8.31 9.34
C GLY A 21 24.02 9.73 8.81
N THR A 22 24.22 9.89 7.52
CA THR A 22 24.30 11.21 6.87
C THR A 22 22.90 11.81 6.64
N ASP A 23 22.86 13.14 6.46
CA ASP A 23 21.63 13.84 6.07
C ASP A 23 21.12 13.40 4.70
N GLU A 24 22.02 13.07 3.77
CA GLU A 24 21.67 12.52 2.47
C GLU A 24 20.90 11.20 2.61
N TYR A 25 21.37 10.31 3.49
CA TYR A 25 20.66 9.07 3.79
C TYR A 25 19.29 9.33 4.42
N ALA A 26 19.19 10.32 5.32
CA ALA A 26 17.92 10.71 5.93
C ALA A 26 16.91 11.21 4.87
N VAL A 27 17.36 12.06 3.94
CA VAL A 27 16.54 12.56 2.83
C VAL A 27 16.07 11.41 1.93
N LEU A 28 16.95 10.48 1.58
CA LEU A 28 16.60 9.32 0.76
C LEU A 28 15.57 8.43 1.45
N ARG A 29 15.79 8.15 2.75
CA ARG A 29 14.89 7.37 3.59
C ARG A 29 13.50 8.02 3.68
N ASP A 30 13.45 9.32 3.94
CA ASP A 30 12.21 10.07 4.12
C ASP A 30 11.46 10.23 2.78
N GLY A 31 12.21 10.43 1.69
CA GLY A 31 11.67 10.43 0.33
C GLY A 31 11.01 9.08 0.00
N MET A 32 11.66 7.96 0.32
CA MET A 32 11.07 6.63 0.14
C MET A 32 9.83 6.42 1.02
N ALA A 33 9.88 6.90 2.26
CA ALA A 33 8.79 6.75 3.23
C ALA A 33 7.48 7.43 2.75
N ARG A 34 7.59 8.53 1.99
CA ARG A 34 6.46 9.30 1.43
C ARG A 34 5.90 8.74 0.12
N ARG A 35 6.60 7.85 -0.58
CA ARG A 35 6.20 7.43 -1.93
C ARG A 35 4.84 6.71 -1.95
N LEU A 36 3.94 7.21 -2.79
CA LEU A 36 2.74 6.50 -3.22
C LEU A 36 3.06 5.46 -4.29
N ASN A 37 2.20 4.44 -4.40
CA ASN A 37 2.30 3.36 -5.39
C ASN A 37 3.61 2.53 -5.34
N CYS A 38 4.36 2.63 -4.25
CA CYS A 38 5.61 1.90 -4.03
C CYS A 38 5.51 1.12 -2.72
N GLU A 39 5.90 -0.15 -2.69
CA GLU A 39 6.06 -0.89 -1.42
C GLU A 39 7.17 -0.28 -0.55
N GLY A 40 8.21 0.22 -1.22
CA GLY A 40 9.41 0.75 -0.60
C GLY A 40 10.64 0.38 -1.41
N ALA A 41 11.78 0.31 -0.73
CA ALA A 41 13.05 -0.12 -1.31
C ALA A 41 13.68 -1.26 -0.50
N VAL A 42 14.51 -2.04 -1.18
CA VAL A 42 15.49 -2.91 -0.55
C VAL A 42 16.80 -2.14 -0.48
N VAL A 43 17.38 -2.08 0.71
CA VAL A 43 18.63 -1.39 0.96
C VAL A 43 19.73 -2.42 1.21
N TYR A 44 20.88 -2.20 0.60
CA TYR A 44 22.07 -3.02 0.74
C TYR A 44 23.15 -2.22 1.45
N GLY A 45 23.65 -2.75 2.57
CA GLY A 45 24.81 -2.23 3.27
C GLY A 45 26.05 -2.98 2.80
N CYS A 46 27.01 -2.24 2.26
CA CYS A 46 28.27 -2.78 1.77
C CYS A 46 29.42 -2.43 2.71
N ASN A 47 30.46 -3.27 2.74
CA ASN A 47 31.73 -2.94 3.37
C ASN A 47 32.63 -2.11 2.42
N GLU A 48 33.82 -1.75 2.88
CA GLU A 48 34.81 -0.97 2.10
C GLU A 48 35.23 -1.66 0.79
N ALA A 49 35.18 -3.00 0.74
CA ALA A 49 35.46 -3.79 -0.45
C ALA A 49 34.28 -3.87 -1.44
N GLY A 50 33.16 -3.19 -1.15
CA GLY A 50 31.95 -3.21 -1.96
C GLY A 50 31.12 -4.49 -1.82
N ALA A 51 31.47 -5.40 -0.91
CA ALA A 51 30.72 -6.61 -0.65
C ALA A 51 29.50 -6.32 0.23
N VAL A 52 28.32 -6.84 -0.16
CA VAL A 52 27.09 -6.71 0.61
C VAL A 52 27.20 -7.51 1.91
N VAL A 53 27.17 -6.83 3.04
CA VAL A 53 27.22 -7.44 4.39
C VAL A 53 25.87 -7.42 5.08
N ARG A 54 24.93 -6.57 4.64
CA ARG A 54 23.59 -6.47 5.21
C ARG A 54 22.55 -6.10 4.16
N MET A 55 21.35 -6.64 4.31
CA MET A 55 20.19 -6.28 3.50
C MET A 55 18.98 -6.03 4.41
N TRP A 56 18.22 -4.98 4.13
CA TRP A 56 16.96 -4.70 4.83
C TRP A 56 15.92 -4.03 3.93
N ARG A 57 14.67 -3.97 4.39
CA ARG A 57 13.57 -3.34 3.64
C ARG A 57 13.19 -2.01 4.29
N GLN A 58 13.14 -0.97 3.47
CA GLN A 58 12.61 0.34 3.83
C GLN A 58 11.24 0.49 3.19
N ARG A 59 10.16 0.28 3.95
CA ARG A 59 8.78 0.37 3.44
C ARG A 59 8.29 1.81 3.37
N SER A 60 7.45 2.11 2.39
CA SER A 60 6.69 3.37 2.38
C SER A 60 5.58 3.31 3.43
N HIS A 61 5.26 4.46 4.04
CA HIS A 61 4.15 4.56 4.98
C HIS A 61 2.80 4.34 4.29
N ALA A 62 2.67 4.84 3.05
CA ALA A 62 1.49 4.65 2.22
C ALA A 62 1.20 3.16 1.99
N TYR A 63 2.22 2.36 1.68
CA TYR A 63 2.05 0.91 1.52
C TYR A 63 1.56 0.23 2.81
N ALA A 64 2.12 0.62 3.97
CA ALA A 64 1.65 0.10 5.25
C ALA A 64 0.16 0.43 5.50
N MET A 65 -0.29 1.61 5.09
CA MET A 65 -1.70 2.00 5.17
C MET A 65 -2.59 1.25 4.18
N GLU A 66 -2.15 1.05 2.93
CA GLU A 66 -2.85 0.20 1.95
C GLU A 66 -3.03 -1.23 2.47
N ARG A 67 -1.99 -1.81 3.09
CA ARG A 67 -2.06 -3.14 3.70
C ARG A 67 -3.02 -3.19 4.88
N ALA A 68 -3.04 -2.15 5.71
CA ALA A 68 -4.00 -2.03 6.80
C ALA A 68 -5.44 -1.94 6.31
N ALA A 69 -5.67 -1.20 5.21
CA ALA A 69 -6.98 -1.12 4.57
C ALA A 69 -7.40 -2.45 3.96
N GLN A 70 -6.47 -3.14 3.28
CA GLN A 70 -6.74 -4.48 2.76
C GLN A 70 -7.10 -5.45 3.88
N GLU A 71 -6.38 -5.46 4.99
CA GLU A 71 -6.74 -6.30 6.16
C GLU A 71 -8.13 -5.95 6.72
N ALA A 72 -8.42 -4.65 6.90
CA ALA A 72 -9.73 -4.18 7.35
C ALA A 72 -10.88 -4.60 6.42
N ILE A 73 -10.65 -4.57 5.10
CA ILE A 73 -11.63 -4.96 4.09
C ILE A 73 -11.75 -6.47 4.03
N VAL A 74 -10.65 -7.21 3.83
CA VAL A 74 -10.70 -8.65 3.57
C VAL A 74 -11.00 -9.45 4.84
N THR A 75 -10.21 -9.23 5.88
CA THR A 75 -10.28 -10.03 7.12
C THR A 75 -11.46 -9.59 7.97
N HIS A 76 -11.59 -8.29 8.20
CA HIS A 76 -12.62 -7.74 9.08
C HIS A 76 -13.92 -7.35 8.36
N ARG A 77 -13.95 -7.43 7.02
CA ARG A 77 -15.15 -7.19 6.19
C ARG A 77 -15.77 -5.82 6.46
N LEU A 78 -14.94 -4.84 6.77
CA LEU A 78 -15.39 -3.48 7.03
C LEU A 78 -15.65 -2.76 5.72
N CYS A 79 -16.76 -2.02 5.67
CA CYS A 79 -17.12 -1.15 4.56
C CYS A 79 -17.73 0.17 5.06
N GLY A 80 -17.84 1.15 4.16
CA GLY A 80 -18.53 2.42 4.45
C GLY A 80 -17.92 3.16 5.65
N VAL A 81 -18.80 3.63 6.55
CA VAL A 81 -18.41 4.43 7.73
C VAL A 81 -17.50 3.64 8.67
N ALA A 82 -17.77 2.35 8.90
CA ALA A 82 -16.96 1.54 9.81
C ALA A 82 -15.50 1.42 9.34
N LEU A 83 -15.29 1.22 8.03
CA LEU A 83 -13.96 1.20 7.43
C LEU A 83 -13.28 2.57 7.51
N ARG A 84 -14.00 3.65 7.18
CA ARG A 84 -13.48 5.02 7.27
C ARG A 84 -13.02 5.34 8.69
N SER A 85 -13.84 5.08 9.70
CA SER A 85 -13.50 5.32 11.11
C SER A 85 -12.31 4.47 11.56
N ARG A 86 -12.23 3.21 11.11
CA ARG A 86 -11.09 2.33 11.42
C ARG A 86 -9.77 2.88 10.87
N LEU A 87 -9.78 3.37 9.63
CA LEU A 87 -8.58 3.93 8.98
C LEU A 87 -8.20 5.28 9.54
N ALA A 88 -9.16 6.18 9.75
CA ALA A 88 -8.93 7.47 10.40
C ALA A 88 -8.38 7.29 11.83
N GLY A 89 -8.94 6.36 12.61
CA GLY A 89 -8.43 6.03 13.93
C GLY A 89 -7.03 5.42 13.90
N LYS A 90 -6.67 4.68 12.84
CA LYS A 90 -5.29 4.19 12.65
C LYS A 90 -4.35 5.33 12.31
N LEU A 91 -4.74 6.23 11.40
CA LEU A 91 -3.96 7.44 11.06
C LEU A 91 -3.69 8.27 12.31
N ALA A 92 -4.73 8.59 13.10
CA ALA A 92 -4.63 9.43 14.30
C ALA A 92 -3.68 8.88 15.37
N ARG A 93 -3.43 7.56 15.39
CA ARG A 93 -2.50 6.91 16.33
C ARG A 93 -1.05 6.90 15.86
N LEU A 94 -0.79 7.31 14.61
CA LEU A 94 0.57 7.39 14.08
C LEU A 94 1.29 8.65 14.60
N PRO A 95 2.63 8.60 14.76
CA PRO A 95 3.43 9.78 15.05
C PRO A 95 3.16 10.91 14.05
N GLU A 96 3.26 12.16 14.50
CA GLU A 96 3.01 13.35 13.68
C GLU A 96 3.88 13.37 12.42
N GLU A 97 5.15 12.98 12.54
CA GLU A 97 6.10 12.90 11.43
C GLU A 97 5.61 11.95 10.33
N VAL A 98 5.06 10.80 10.73
CA VAL A 98 4.52 9.80 9.82
C VAL A 98 3.21 10.27 9.20
N ARG A 99 2.35 10.93 9.97
CA ARG A 99 1.09 11.49 9.45
C ARG A 99 1.34 12.54 8.37
N ARG A 100 2.34 13.40 8.56
CA ARG A 100 2.76 14.37 7.54
C ARG A 100 3.20 13.72 6.22
N CYS A 101 3.71 12.49 6.26
CA CYS A 101 4.06 11.72 5.06
C CYS A 101 2.87 11.09 4.36
N LEU A 102 1.69 11.08 4.98
CA LEU A 102 0.50 10.36 4.52
C LEU A 102 -0.60 11.28 3.99
N GLY A 103 -0.38 12.60 3.91
CA GLY A 103 -1.38 13.56 3.41
C GLY A 103 -1.89 13.20 2.01
N ASP A 104 -0.99 12.97 1.06
CA ASP A 104 -1.36 12.59 -0.31
C ASP A 104 -2.06 11.22 -0.35
N TRP A 105 -1.63 10.29 0.50
CA TRP A 105 -2.29 8.99 0.63
C TRP A 105 -3.73 9.15 1.13
N GLU A 106 -3.94 9.93 2.18
CA GLU A 106 -5.27 10.15 2.75
C GLU A 106 -6.20 10.82 1.73
N ALA A 107 -5.71 11.86 1.04
CA ALA A 107 -6.46 12.59 0.03
C ALA A 107 -6.85 11.71 -1.18
N GLU A 108 -5.92 10.90 -1.71
CA GLU A 108 -6.16 10.11 -2.92
C GLU A 108 -6.79 8.74 -2.66
N ARG A 109 -6.45 8.10 -1.53
CA ARG A 109 -6.68 6.66 -1.34
C ARG A 109 -7.80 6.36 -0.38
N LEU A 110 -8.02 7.17 0.64
CA LEU A 110 -8.96 6.83 1.70
C LEU A 110 -10.39 6.65 1.16
N ASP A 111 -10.92 7.67 0.46
CA ASP A 111 -12.27 7.58 -0.10
C ASP A 111 -12.36 6.50 -1.17
N TYR A 112 -11.34 6.37 -2.00
CA TYR A 112 -11.27 5.33 -3.01
C TYR A 112 -11.37 3.92 -2.41
N LEU A 113 -10.63 3.63 -1.33
CA LEU A 113 -10.67 2.33 -0.65
C LEU A 113 -12.03 2.07 0.00
N VAL A 114 -12.68 3.11 0.54
CA VAL A 114 -14.04 3.01 1.08
C VAL A 114 -15.05 2.67 -0.01
N ARG A 115 -14.96 3.33 -1.17
CA ARG A 115 -15.79 3.04 -2.35
C ARG A 115 -15.51 1.65 -2.92
N PHE A 116 -14.25 1.23 -2.94
CA PHE A 116 -13.85 -0.10 -3.38
C PHE A 116 -14.44 -1.20 -2.48
N ALA A 117 -14.38 -1.04 -1.16
CA ALA A 117 -15.01 -1.96 -0.22
C ALA A 117 -16.52 -2.06 -0.47
N ALA A 118 -17.20 -0.92 -0.64
CA ALA A 118 -18.63 -0.91 -0.97
C ALA A 118 -18.92 -1.62 -2.30
N TRP A 119 -18.11 -1.41 -3.33
CA TRP A 119 -18.22 -2.09 -4.62
C TRP A 119 -18.06 -3.61 -4.50
N LEU A 120 -17.13 -4.10 -3.67
CA LEU A 120 -16.97 -5.54 -3.41
C LEU A 120 -18.23 -6.17 -2.82
N HIS A 121 -18.91 -5.46 -1.90
CA HIS A 121 -20.18 -5.92 -1.32
C HIS A 121 -21.33 -5.86 -2.33
N LEU A 122 -21.49 -4.75 -3.05
CA LEU A 122 -22.57 -4.56 -4.04
C LEU A 122 -22.48 -5.58 -5.17
N THR A 123 -21.26 -5.92 -5.61
CA THR A 123 -21.01 -6.92 -6.65
C THR A 123 -20.95 -8.36 -6.13
N ARG A 124 -21.24 -8.58 -4.83
CA ARG A 124 -21.19 -9.88 -4.14
C ARG A 124 -19.83 -10.59 -4.25
N ARG A 125 -18.75 -9.86 -4.50
CA ARG A 125 -17.38 -10.38 -4.48
C ARG A 125 -16.88 -10.62 -3.07
N GLN A 126 -17.50 -9.96 -2.08
CA GLN A 126 -17.31 -10.23 -0.66
C GLN A 126 -18.65 -10.22 0.06
N THR A 127 -18.97 -11.29 0.78
CA THR A 127 -20.21 -11.43 1.53
C THR A 127 -19.93 -11.93 2.95
N ALA A 128 -20.93 -11.89 3.83
CA ALA A 128 -20.84 -12.46 5.17
C ALA A 128 -20.57 -13.99 5.17
N ARG A 129 -20.78 -14.68 4.04
CA ARG A 129 -20.57 -16.12 3.89
C ARG A 129 -19.31 -16.48 3.11
N THR A 130 -18.52 -15.50 2.66
CA THR A 130 -17.26 -15.80 1.97
C THR A 130 -16.37 -16.61 2.89
N ASP A 131 -15.93 -17.78 2.43
CA ASP A 131 -15.07 -18.68 3.17
C ASP A 131 -13.60 -18.26 3.07
N LEU A 132 -12.71 -19.01 3.73
CA LEU A 132 -11.28 -18.70 3.72
C LEU A 132 -10.69 -18.73 2.30
N GLY A 133 -11.12 -19.68 1.46
CA GLY A 133 -10.69 -19.79 0.07
C GLY A 133 -11.07 -18.54 -0.74
N GLY A 134 -12.32 -18.09 -0.62
CA GLY A 134 -12.79 -16.86 -1.26
C GLY A 134 -12.05 -15.60 -0.79
N LEU A 135 -11.67 -15.51 0.50
CA LEU A 135 -10.85 -14.41 1.01
C LEU A 135 -9.41 -14.45 0.45
N GLN A 136 -8.81 -15.64 0.32
CA GLN A 136 -7.48 -15.79 -0.29
C GLN A 136 -7.50 -15.40 -1.76
N ASP A 137 -8.53 -15.78 -2.51
CA ASP A 137 -8.68 -15.40 -3.92
C ASP A 137 -8.93 -13.90 -4.10
N LEU A 138 -9.64 -13.27 -3.16
CA LEU A 138 -9.80 -11.81 -3.15
C LEU A 138 -8.46 -11.11 -2.87
N CYS A 139 -7.64 -11.63 -1.96
CA CYS A 139 -6.28 -11.16 -1.73
C CYS A 139 -5.38 -11.31 -2.96
N ARG A 140 -5.42 -12.47 -3.64
CA ARG A 140 -4.64 -12.73 -4.86
C ARG A 140 -5.02 -11.78 -5.99
N ARG A 141 -6.32 -11.53 -6.18
CA ARG A 141 -6.83 -10.65 -7.25
C ARG A 141 -6.96 -9.19 -6.84
N TRP A 142 -6.42 -8.80 -5.68
CA TRP A 142 -6.61 -7.47 -5.10
C TRP A 142 -6.34 -6.34 -6.09
N ILE A 143 -5.17 -6.35 -6.74
CA ILE A 143 -4.77 -5.30 -7.69
C ILE A 143 -5.67 -5.29 -8.92
N THR A 144 -5.99 -6.46 -9.47
CA THR A 144 -6.90 -6.59 -10.63
C THR A 144 -8.29 -6.04 -10.30
N LEU A 145 -8.86 -6.42 -9.16
CA LEU A 145 -10.18 -5.96 -8.70
C LEU A 145 -10.20 -4.46 -8.45
N ARG A 146 -9.13 -3.93 -7.84
CA ARG A 146 -8.94 -2.50 -7.61
C ARG A 146 -8.96 -1.73 -8.95
N ASN A 147 -8.26 -2.25 -9.96
CA ASN A 147 -8.26 -1.62 -11.28
C ASN A 147 -9.64 -1.69 -11.96
N SER A 148 -10.34 -2.82 -11.87
CA SER A 148 -11.71 -2.95 -12.41
C SER A 148 -12.74 -2.06 -11.72
N SER A 149 -12.56 -1.76 -10.43
CA SER A 149 -13.49 -0.87 -9.71
C SER A 149 -13.31 0.60 -10.09
N ARG A 150 -12.14 0.99 -10.62
CA ARG A 150 -11.90 2.37 -11.10
C ARG A 150 -12.63 2.65 -12.40
N SER A 151 -12.76 1.65 -13.28
CA SER A 151 -13.50 1.78 -14.54
C SER A 151 -15.02 1.76 -14.35
N VAL A 152 -15.52 1.31 -13.21
CA VAL A 152 -16.94 1.23 -12.89
C VAL A 152 -17.25 2.21 -11.77
N SER A 153 -17.45 3.50 -12.09
CA SER A 153 -18.08 4.41 -11.13
C SER A 153 -19.52 3.95 -10.92
N PRO A 154 -19.92 3.48 -9.73
CA PRO A 154 -21.33 3.18 -9.48
C PRO A 154 -22.07 4.52 -9.36
N PRO A 155 -23.30 4.65 -9.90
CA PRO A 155 -24.15 5.78 -9.51
C PRO A 155 -24.37 5.70 -8.00
N MET A 156 -23.99 6.76 -7.28
CA MET A 156 -24.25 6.90 -5.85
C MET A 156 -25.77 6.92 -5.64
N ARG A 157 -26.36 5.75 -5.35
CA ARG A 157 -27.66 5.72 -4.66
C ARG A 157 -27.37 5.87 -3.19
N THR A 158 -27.48 7.10 -2.72
CA THR A 158 -27.61 7.41 -1.30
C THR A 158 -28.86 6.71 -0.79
N CYS A 159 -28.69 5.64 -0.02
CA CYS A 159 -29.79 5.10 0.78
C CYS A 159 -30.04 6.11 1.91
N GLY A 160 -31.12 6.89 1.79
CA GLY A 160 -31.61 7.75 2.86
C GLY A 160 -32.13 6.93 4.05
N PRO A 161 -32.25 7.54 5.24
CA PRO A 161 -32.70 6.84 6.44
C PRO A 161 -34.19 6.47 6.33
N LYS A 162 -34.54 5.31 6.87
CA LYS A 162 -35.91 4.94 7.24
C LYS A 162 -36.18 5.39 8.66
#